data_AF-A0A5S5A125-F1
#
_entry.id   AF-A0A5S5A125-F1
#
_cell.length_a   1.000
_cell.length_b   1.000
_cell.length_c   1.000
_cell.angle_alpha   90.00
_cell.angle_beta   90.00
_cell.angle_gamma   90.00
#
_symmetry.space_group_name_H-M   'P 1'
#
loop_
_entity.id
_entity.type
_entity.pdbx_description
1 polymer ?
#
loop_
_entity_poly.entity_id
_entity_poly.type
_entity_poly.pdbx_seq_one_letter_code
_entity_poly.pdbx_strand_id
1 'polypeptide(L)'
;MIELNNVHFTYGCHPVLDGISLHVHEGEVVGITGPNGAGKSTLLYIILGLLKPQSGEVKILGVPVNRFREWHRIGYVSQRATLFNRSYPATVFEVVLSGRAALRGMFRFFGRGDKRCAEEALERVNMLSWRNTPISALSGGQQQRVMIARALAVKPRILVMDEPTNGVDAANLADLARLLKDLRSDGVTMLLVSHEPEWLSSLASRRVCLDRKICSCHCHDYPGELLWRECTQSREEKISLDCADSLVRG
;
A
#
# COMPACT_ATOMS: atom_id res chain seq x y z
N MET A 1 -12.06 -5.25 -9.23
CA MET A 1 -11.50 -3.90 -8.94
C MET A 1 -10.03 -3.84 -9.37
N ILE A 2 -9.19 -4.71 -8.81
CA ILE A 2 -7.80 -4.94 -9.25
C ILE A 2 -7.73 -6.42 -9.67
N GLU A 3 -7.13 -6.70 -10.81
CA GLU A 3 -6.98 -8.07 -11.32
C GLU A 3 -5.57 -8.26 -11.83
N LEU A 4 -4.87 -9.27 -11.32
CA LEU A 4 -3.59 -9.74 -11.79
C LEU A 4 -3.78 -11.18 -12.26
N ASN A 5 -3.32 -11.47 -13.47
CA ASN A 5 -3.40 -12.79 -14.07
C ASN A 5 -2.00 -13.25 -14.46
N ASN A 6 -1.47 -14.24 -13.74
CA ASN A 6 -0.18 -14.89 -13.99
C ASN A 6 0.97 -13.88 -14.21
N VAL A 7 1.10 -12.91 -13.31
CA VAL A 7 2.07 -11.82 -13.41
C VAL A 7 3.46 -12.26 -12.98
N HIS A 8 4.45 -12.03 -13.84
CA HIS A 8 5.87 -12.29 -13.56
C HIS A 8 6.68 -11.00 -13.60
N PHE A 9 7.61 -10.86 -12.66
CA PHE A 9 8.53 -9.74 -12.62
C PHE A 9 9.95 -10.11 -12.17
N THR A 10 10.94 -9.57 -12.87
CA THR A 10 12.39 -9.80 -12.62
C THR A 10 13.16 -8.48 -12.65
N TYR A 11 14.10 -8.27 -11.72
CA TYR A 11 15.12 -7.21 -11.85
C TYR A 11 16.41 -7.81 -12.41
N GLY A 12 16.73 -7.52 -13.68
CA GLY A 12 17.89 -8.15 -14.34
C GLY A 12 17.70 -9.66 -14.42
N CYS A 13 18.53 -10.42 -13.69
CA CYS A 13 18.45 -11.87 -13.55
C CYS A 13 17.83 -12.35 -12.23
N HIS A 14 17.33 -11.44 -11.38
CA HIS A 14 16.74 -11.78 -10.08
C HIS A 14 15.21 -11.81 -10.15
N PRO A 15 14.57 -12.99 -10.19
CA PRO A 15 13.12 -13.10 -10.22
C PRO A 15 12.54 -12.67 -8.87
N VAL A 16 11.54 -11.79 -8.92
CA VAL A 16 10.89 -11.21 -7.73
C VAL A 16 9.43 -11.62 -7.63
N LEU A 17 8.72 -11.74 -8.76
CA LEU A 17 7.34 -12.22 -8.82
C LEU A 17 7.25 -13.33 -9.87
N ASP A 18 6.62 -14.44 -9.51
CA ASP A 18 6.53 -15.65 -10.34
C ASP A 18 5.08 -16.16 -10.33
N GLY A 19 4.33 -15.82 -11.36
CA GLY A 19 2.97 -16.32 -11.60
C GLY A 19 1.92 -15.79 -10.63
N ILE A 20 1.99 -14.51 -10.28
CA ILE A 20 1.05 -13.89 -9.34
C ILE A 20 -0.33 -13.72 -9.98
N SER A 21 -1.34 -14.39 -9.40
CA SER A 21 -2.75 -14.19 -9.73
C SER A 21 -3.51 -13.73 -8.50
N LEU A 22 -4.11 -12.55 -8.58
CA LEU A 22 -4.81 -11.91 -7.47
C LEU A 22 -5.98 -11.08 -8.00
N HIS A 23 -7.17 -11.32 -7.44
CA HIS A 23 -8.34 -10.51 -7.70
C HIS A 23 -8.74 -9.78 -6.41
N VAL A 24 -8.94 -8.47 -6.51
CA VAL A 24 -9.48 -7.64 -5.42
C VAL A 24 -10.83 -7.11 -5.88
N HIS A 25 -11.87 -7.41 -5.11
CA HIS A 25 -13.24 -7.00 -5.37
C HIS A 25 -13.51 -5.58 -4.83
N GLU A 26 -14.60 -4.98 -5.29
CA GLU A 26 -14.99 -3.65 -4.81
C GLU A 26 -15.39 -3.72 -3.32
N GLY A 27 -14.94 -2.74 -2.53
CA GLY A 27 -15.14 -2.69 -1.08
C GLY A 27 -14.32 -3.70 -0.27
N GLU A 28 -13.51 -4.54 -0.94
CA GLU A 28 -12.66 -5.51 -0.27
C GLU A 28 -11.44 -4.84 0.35
N VAL A 29 -11.06 -5.30 1.54
CA VAL A 29 -9.77 -4.95 2.18
C VAL A 29 -8.87 -6.16 2.12
N VAL A 30 -7.81 -6.07 1.32
CA VAL A 30 -6.83 -7.16 1.14
C VAL A 30 -5.53 -6.77 1.83
N GLY A 31 -5.10 -7.61 2.79
CA GLY A 31 -3.80 -7.51 3.43
C GLY A 31 -2.76 -8.36 2.72
N ILE A 32 -1.67 -7.76 2.25
CA ILE A 32 -0.49 -8.46 1.73
C ILE A 32 0.57 -8.51 2.84
N THR A 33 1.00 -9.72 3.17
CA THR A 33 2.09 -9.98 4.13
C THR A 33 3.19 -10.81 3.47
N GLY A 34 4.33 -10.94 4.13
CA GLY A 34 5.50 -11.67 3.64
C GLY A 34 6.81 -11.09 4.15
N PRO A 35 7.95 -11.77 3.97
CA PRO A 35 9.23 -11.33 4.52
C PRO A 35 9.76 -10.09 3.78
N ASN A 36 10.82 -9.50 4.30
CA ASN A 36 11.57 -8.50 3.54
C ASN A 36 12.16 -9.14 2.29
N GLY A 37 12.08 -8.44 1.15
CA GLY A 37 12.54 -8.97 -0.14
C GLY A 37 11.55 -9.88 -0.88
N ALA A 38 10.36 -10.14 -0.31
CA ALA A 38 9.35 -11.02 -0.90
C ALA A 38 8.68 -10.52 -2.20
N GLY A 39 8.91 -9.26 -2.56
CA GLY A 39 8.29 -8.61 -3.72
C GLY A 39 7.05 -7.78 -3.43
N LYS A 40 6.71 -7.48 -2.16
CA LYS A 40 5.50 -6.72 -1.77
C LYS A 40 5.44 -5.33 -2.43
N SER A 41 6.48 -4.52 -2.26
CA SER A 41 6.55 -3.19 -2.89
C SER A 41 6.62 -3.29 -4.42
N THR A 42 7.29 -4.31 -4.97
CA THR A 42 7.31 -4.57 -6.42
C THR A 42 5.90 -4.85 -6.96
N LEU A 43 5.12 -5.67 -6.26
CA LEU A 43 3.72 -5.94 -6.57
C LEU A 43 2.89 -4.66 -6.53
N LEU A 44 3.07 -3.82 -5.51
CA LEU A 44 2.42 -2.51 -5.45
C LEU A 44 2.78 -1.62 -6.63
N TYR A 45 4.07 -1.53 -6.99
CA TYR A 45 4.52 -0.72 -8.11
C TYR A 45 3.96 -1.18 -9.45
N ILE A 46 3.77 -2.49 -9.64
CA ILE A 46 3.09 -3.03 -10.83
C ILE A 46 1.61 -2.63 -10.83
N ILE A 47 0.92 -2.74 -9.70
CA ILE A 47 -0.49 -2.32 -9.56
C ILE A 47 -0.65 -0.81 -9.82
N LEU A 48 0.31 -0.01 -9.35
CA LEU A 48 0.38 1.44 -9.56
C LEU A 48 0.87 1.83 -10.97
N GLY A 49 1.16 0.86 -11.85
CA GLY A 49 1.66 1.10 -13.21
C GLY A 49 3.06 1.72 -13.28
N LEU A 50 3.78 1.76 -12.16
CA LEU A 50 5.16 2.26 -12.08
C LEU A 50 6.18 1.25 -12.62
N LEU A 51 5.82 -0.04 -12.60
CA LEU A 51 6.60 -1.11 -13.21
C LEU A 51 5.75 -1.89 -14.19
N LYS A 52 6.36 -2.26 -15.33
CA LYS A 52 5.76 -3.13 -16.32
C LYS A 52 6.19 -4.57 -16.06
N PRO A 53 5.26 -5.52 -15.91
CA PRO A 53 5.61 -6.93 -15.79
C PRO A 53 6.19 -7.49 -17.10
N GLN A 54 7.06 -8.50 -17.00
CA GLN A 54 7.61 -9.21 -18.15
C GLN A 54 6.54 -10.04 -18.86
N SER A 55 5.64 -10.65 -18.08
CA SER A 55 4.51 -11.42 -18.58
C SER A 55 3.32 -11.36 -17.61
N GLY A 56 2.16 -11.79 -18.09
CA GLY A 56 0.89 -11.67 -17.39
C GLY A 56 0.13 -10.38 -17.70
N GLU A 57 -1.05 -10.25 -17.10
CA GLU A 57 -1.94 -9.12 -17.32
C GLU A 57 -2.31 -8.47 -15.98
N VAL A 58 -2.37 -7.14 -15.97
CA VAL A 58 -2.85 -6.35 -14.84
C VAL A 58 -3.98 -5.45 -15.32
N LYS A 59 -5.15 -5.53 -14.68
CA LYS A 59 -6.28 -4.63 -14.91
C LYS A 59 -6.66 -3.89 -13.64
N ILE A 60 -6.98 -2.61 -13.81
CA ILE A 60 -7.47 -1.74 -12.74
C ILE A 60 -8.80 -1.16 -13.21
N LEU A 61 -9.84 -1.32 -12.39
CA LEU A 61 -11.22 -0.94 -12.74
C LEU A 61 -11.68 -1.55 -14.08
N GLY A 62 -11.26 -2.79 -14.37
CA GLY A 62 -11.56 -3.48 -15.63
C GLY A 62 -10.73 -3.04 -16.83
N VAL A 63 -9.86 -2.03 -16.68
CA VAL A 63 -9.03 -1.49 -17.77
C VAL A 63 -7.59 -2.01 -17.63
N PRO A 64 -6.96 -2.55 -18.70
CA PRO A 64 -5.56 -2.93 -18.68
C PRO A 64 -4.65 -1.79 -18.24
N VAL A 65 -3.70 -2.07 -17.35
CA VAL A 65 -2.85 -1.05 -16.68
C VAL A 65 -2.10 -0.15 -17.67
N ASN A 66 -1.69 -0.71 -18.82
CA ASN A 66 -0.99 0.03 -19.88
C ASN A 66 -1.87 1.08 -20.60
N ARG A 67 -3.19 0.96 -20.48
CA ARG A 67 -4.20 1.87 -21.03
C ARG A 67 -4.91 2.68 -19.95
N PHE A 68 -4.62 2.43 -18.67
CA PHE A 68 -5.26 3.13 -17.56
C PHE A 68 -4.80 4.59 -17.49
N ARG A 69 -5.78 5.50 -17.42
CA ARG A 69 -5.55 6.96 -17.37
C ARG A 69 -6.12 7.63 -16.12
N GLU A 70 -7.04 6.96 -15.43
CA GLU A 70 -7.73 7.49 -14.26
C GLU A 70 -6.93 7.26 -12.96
N TRP A 71 -5.63 7.54 -12.96
CA TRP A 71 -4.75 7.33 -11.79
C TRP A 71 -5.21 8.06 -10.53
N HIS A 72 -5.94 9.16 -10.69
CA HIS A 72 -6.60 9.87 -9.58
C HIS A 72 -7.65 9.04 -8.82
N ARG A 73 -8.11 7.91 -9.37
CA ARG A 73 -9.00 6.96 -8.71
C ARG A 73 -8.26 6.04 -7.72
N ILE A 74 -6.93 6.09 -7.69
CA ILE A 74 -6.08 5.32 -6.80
C ILE A 74 -5.36 6.29 -5.86
N GLY A 75 -5.61 6.16 -4.56
CA GLY A 75 -4.80 6.80 -3.53
C GLY A 75 -3.63 5.90 -3.18
N TYR A 76 -2.42 6.46 -3.01
CA TYR A 76 -1.25 5.70 -2.57
C TYR A 76 -0.59 6.39 -1.37
N VAL A 77 -0.33 5.62 -0.32
CA VAL A 77 0.45 6.03 0.85
C VAL A 77 1.68 5.13 0.92
N SER A 78 2.85 5.69 0.66
CA SER A 78 4.13 4.95 0.70
C SER A 78 4.67 4.80 2.11
N GLN A 79 5.48 3.78 2.36
CA GLN A 79 6.22 3.59 3.62
C GLN A 79 7.04 4.81 4.07
N ARG A 80 7.58 5.59 3.12
CA ARG A 80 8.42 6.78 3.40
C ARG A 80 7.62 8.08 3.50
N ALA A 81 6.29 7.99 3.53
CA ALA A 81 5.40 9.14 3.50
C ALA A 81 5.58 10.07 4.71
N THR A 82 6.11 9.58 5.83
CA THR A 82 6.32 10.34 7.08
C THR A 82 7.75 10.82 7.27
N LEU A 83 8.65 10.66 6.28
CA LEU A 83 10.03 11.16 6.37
C LEU A 83 10.13 12.68 6.10
N PHE A 84 9.23 13.46 6.71
CA PHE A 84 9.33 14.91 6.69
C PHE A 84 10.41 15.33 7.68
N ASN A 85 11.58 15.70 7.17
CA ASN A 85 12.60 16.33 7.98
C ASN A 85 12.06 17.61 8.63
N ARG A 86 12.63 18.03 9.77
CA ARG A 86 12.23 19.25 10.50
C ARG A 86 12.14 20.50 9.61
N SER A 87 12.92 20.53 8.53
CA SER A 87 13.01 21.65 7.59
C SER A 87 11.96 21.65 6.47
N TYR A 88 11.01 20.71 6.41
CA TYR A 88 10.01 20.70 5.34
C TYR A 88 9.00 21.86 5.53
N PRO A 89 9.00 22.88 4.65
CA PRO A 89 8.29 24.14 4.91
C PRO A 89 6.86 24.08 4.37
N ALA A 90 6.06 23.11 4.84
CA ALA A 90 4.67 22.99 4.45
C ALA A 90 3.75 22.76 5.65
N THR A 91 2.61 23.41 5.59
CA THR A 91 1.50 23.14 6.50
C THR A 91 0.81 21.82 6.15
N VAL A 92 0.09 21.27 7.13
CA VAL A 92 -0.77 20.10 6.95
C VAL A 92 -1.74 20.30 5.77
N PHE A 93 -2.36 21.48 5.68
CA PHE A 93 -3.29 21.80 4.61
C PHE A 93 -2.65 21.77 3.22
N GLU A 94 -1.45 22.35 3.08
CA GLU A 94 -0.73 22.36 1.80
C GLU A 94 -0.34 20.94 1.36
N VAL A 95 0.06 20.09 2.30
CA VAL A 95 0.36 18.68 2.02
C VAL A 95 -0.88 17.95 1.52
N VAL A 96 -2.03 18.09 2.19
CA VAL A 96 -3.27 17.44 1.74
C VAL A 96 -3.77 18.01 0.42
N LEU A 97 -3.73 19.34 0.26
CA LEU A 97 -4.09 20.02 -0.99
C LEU A 97 -3.25 19.53 -2.16
N SER A 98 -1.95 19.25 -1.95
CA SER A 98 -1.08 18.69 -2.98
C SER A 98 -1.59 17.36 -3.56
N GLY A 99 -2.38 16.58 -2.81
CA GLY A 99 -3.01 15.36 -3.29
C GLY A 99 -3.93 15.60 -4.50
N ARG A 100 -4.52 16.81 -4.60
CA ARG A 100 -5.38 17.23 -5.71
C ARG A 100 -4.60 17.55 -6.99
N ALA A 101 -3.27 17.64 -6.94
CA ALA A 101 -2.45 18.05 -8.08
C ALA A 101 -2.65 17.16 -9.30
N ALA A 102 -2.88 15.85 -9.13
CA ALA A 102 -3.08 14.92 -10.25
C ALA A 102 -4.37 15.20 -11.07
N LEU A 103 -5.35 15.89 -10.47
CA LEU A 103 -6.57 16.34 -11.14
C LEU A 103 -6.40 17.69 -11.84
N ARG A 104 -5.21 18.30 -11.67
CA ARG A 104 -4.84 19.55 -12.32
C ARG A 104 -3.89 19.21 -13.46
N GLY A 105 -4.24 19.68 -14.65
CA GLY A 105 -3.27 19.78 -15.74
C GLY A 105 -2.13 20.72 -15.34
N MET A 106 -1.03 20.65 -16.07
CA MET A 106 0.13 21.50 -15.87
C MET A 106 -0.28 22.99 -15.79
N PHE A 107 0.28 23.72 -14.81
CA PHE A 107 0.10 25.17 -14.61
C PHE A 107 -1.29 25.67 -14.15
N ARG A 108 -2.16 24.81 -13.62
CA ARG A 108 -3.47 25.27 -13.11
C ARG A 108 -3.46 25.41 -11.59
N PHE A 109 -3.83 26.60 -11.11
CA PHE A 109 -3.98 26.88 -9.67
C PHE A 109 -5.10 26.06 -9.02
N PHE A 110 -4.98 25.85 -7.70
CA PHE A 110 -6.00 25.19 -6.88
C PHE A 110 -7.23 26.10 -6.70
N GLY A 111 -8.40 25.57 -7.03
CA GLY A 111 -9.67 26.28 -6.89
C GLY A 111 -10.29 26.12 -5.51
N ARG A 112 -11.43 26.79 -5.27
CA ARG A 112 -12.22 26.61 -4.04
C ARG A 112 -12.65 25.16 -3.84
N GLY A 113 -12.98 24.45 -4.92
CA GLY A 113 -13.35 23.03 -4.86
C GLY A 113 -12.21 22.14 -4.36
N ASP A 114 -10.96 22.41 -4.76
CA ASP A 114 -9.80 21.63 -4.31
C ASP A 114 -9.51 21.87 -2.83
N LYS A 115 -9.61 23.13 -2.38
CA LYS A 115 -9.48 23.51 -0.97
C LYS A 115 -10.53 22.81 -0.11
N ARG A 116 -11.80 22.81 -0.56
CA ARG A 116 -12.89 22.09 0.12
C ARG A 116 -12.63 20.58 0.19
N CYS A 117 -12.22 19.95 -0.90
CA CYS A 117 -11.88 18.52 -0.88
C CYS A 117 -10.72 18.20 0.09
N ALA A 118 -9.74 19.10 0.22
CA ALA A 118 -8.65 18.94 1.18
C ALA A 118 -9.13 19.09 2.63
N GLU A 119 -10.02 20.04 2.92
CA GLU A 119 -10.66 20.20 4.24
C GLU A 119 -11.52 18.98 4.59
N GLU A 120 -12.38 18.51 3.69
CA GLU A 120 -13.18 17.28 3.85
C GLU A 120 -12.27 16.07 4.15
N ALA A 121 -11.14 15.94 3.45
CA ALA A 121 -10.20 14.85 3.70
C ALA A 121 -9.51 14.95 5.07
N LEU A 122 -9.21 16.17 5.54
CA LEU A 122 -8.66 16.41 6.88
C LEU A 122 -9.68 16.11 7.98
N GLU A 123 -10.96 16.44 7.77
CA GLU A 123 -12.04 16.10 8.69
C GLU A 123 -12.17 14.58 8.84
N ARG A 124 -12.17 13.83 7.73
CA ARG A 124 -12.27 12.36 7.75
C ARG A 124 -11.17 11.68 8.56
N VAL A 125 -9.99 12.29 8.67
CA VAL A 125 -8.88 11.74 9.47
C VAL A 125 -8.71 12.44 10.82
N ASN A 126 -9.67 13.27 11.25
CA ASN A 126 -9.63 14.05 12.49
C ASN A 126 -8.40 14.98 12.63
N MET A 127 -7.94 15.60 11.52
CA MET A 127 -6.77 16.48 11.50
C MET A 127 -7.07 17.92 11.06
N LEU A 128 -8.35 18.32 10.89
CA LEU A 128 -8.70 19.67 10.42
C LEU A 128 -8.19 20.78 11.34
N SER A 129 -8.21 20.59 12.66
CA SER A 129 -7.70 21.56 13.64
C SER A 129 -6.20 21.85 13.48
N TRP A 130 -5.45 20.94 12.87
CA TRP A 130 -4.01 21.03 12.61
C TRP A 130 -3.67 21.63 11.25
N ARG A 131 -4.67 22.06 10.46
CA ARG A 131 -4.51 22.50 9.06
C ARG A 131 -3.38 23.52 8.83
N ASN A 132 -3.16 24.44 9.79
CA ASN A 132 -2.19 25.53 9.67
C ASN A 132 -0.86 25.20 10.38
N THR A 133 -0.77 24.03 11.02
CA THR A 133 0.43 23.58 11.71
C THR A 133 1.44 23.06 10.68
N PRO A 134 2.75 23.33 10.85
CA PRO A 134 3.79 22.67 10.08
C PRO A 134 3.69 21.14 10.23
N ILE A 135 3.73 20.39 9.12
CA ILE A 135 3.63 18.93 9.18
C ILE A 135 4.76 18.29 10.01
N SER A 136 5.94 18.92 10.01
CA SER A 136 7.11 18.47 10.78
C SER A 136 6.95 18.58 12.30
N ALA A 137 5.95 19.32 12.78
CA ALA A 137 5.64 19.46 14.21
C ALA A 137 4.68 18.36 14.72
N LEU A 138 4.11 17.56 13.83
CA LEU A 138 3.20 16.47 14.16
C LEU A 138 3.94 15.21 14.60
N SER A 139 3.28 14.39 15.44
CA SER A 139 3.76 13.02 15.75
C SER A 139 3.73 12.12 14.51
N GLY A 140 4.46 11.01 14.51
CA GLY A 140 4.47 10.06 13.39
C GLY A 140 3.08 9.56 13.01
N GLY A 141 2.24 9.21 13.99
CA GLY A 141 0.85 8.82 13.76
C GLY A 141 -0.03 9.94 13.17
N GLN A 142 0.18 11.17 13.61
CA GLN A 142 -0.51 12.33 13.03
C GLN A 142 -0.06 12.60 11.59
N GLN A 143 1.23 12.54 11.30
CA GLN A 143 1.77 12.67 9.94
C GLN A 143 1.19 11.58 9.03
N GLN A 144 1.08 10.35 9.53
CA GLN A 144 0.49 9.24 8.79
C GLN A 144 -0.98 9.52 8.42
N ARG A 145 -1.79 10.02 9.37
CA ARG A 145 -3.18 10.45 9.10
C ARG A 145 -3.24 11.56 8.05
N VAL A 146 -2.32 12.51 8.08
CA VAL A 146 -2.23 13.58 7.06
C VAL A 146 -1.89 13.01 5.68
N MET A 147 -1.02 12.00 5.60
CA MET A 147 -0.68 11.34 4.33
C MET A 147 -1.85 10.50 3.78
N ILE A 148 -2.64 9.89 4.66
CA ILE A 148 -3.91 9.25 4.28
C ILE A 148 -4.89 10.31 3.76
N ALA A 149 -5.07 11.44 4.46
CA ALA A 149 -5.92 12.53 3.99
C ALA A 149 -5.50 13.05 2.61
N ARG A 150 -4.20 13.22 2.38
CA ARG A 150 -3.65 13.58 1.06
C ARG A 150 -4.10 12.60 -0.03
N ALA A 151 -4.01 11.29 0.24
CA ALA A 151 -4.49 10.27 -0.70
C ALA A 151 -6.02 10.27 -0.87
N LEU A 152 -6.78 10.61 0.18
CA LEU A 152 -8.24 10.71 0.15
C LEU A 152 -8.76 11.98 -0.54
N ALA A 153 -7.95 13.03 -0.65
CA ALA A 153 -8.37 14.31 -1.23
C ALA A 153 -8.87 14.18 -2.68
N VAL A 154 -8.39 13.18 -3.44
CA VAL A 154 -8.88 12.89 -4.80
C VAL A 154 -10.16 12.05 -4.85
N LYS A 155 -10.70 11.65 -3.70
CA LYS A 155 -11.85 10.74 -3.56
C LYS A 155 -11.59 9.42 -4.33
N PRO A 156 -10.53 8.69 -3.99
CA PRO A 156 -10.14 7.49 -4.71
C PRO A 156 -11.16 6.37 -4.49
N ARG A 157 -11.27 5.45 -5.46
CA ARG A 157 -12.03 4.19 -5.28
C ARG A 157 -11.17 3.08 -4.67
N ILE A 158 -9.85 3.18 -4.86
CA ILE A 158 -8.86 2.22 -4.36
C ILE A 158 -7.84 2.98 -3.52
N LEU A 159 -7.56 2.51 -2.31
CA LEU A 159 -6.49 3.05 -1.47
C LEU A 159 -5.43 1.97 -1.24
N VAL A 160 -4.22 2.22 -1.72
CA VAL A 160 -3.05 1.36 -1.56
C VAL A 160 -2.16 1.95 -0.49
N MET A 161 -1.78 1.14 0.50
CA MET A 161 -0.94 1.59 1.62
C MET A 161 0.20 0.62 1.85
N ASP A 162 1.43 1.14 1.90
CA ASP A 162 2.65 0.37 2.14
C ASP A 162 3.18 0.64 3.54
N GLU A 163 3.14 -0.37 4.41
CA GLU A 163 3.53 -0.32 5.83
C GLU A 163 2.89 0.86 6.59
N PRO A 164 1.55 0.97 6.64
CA PRO A 164 0.87 2.13 7.20
C PRO A 164 1.01 2.30 8.71
N THR A 165 1.49 1.27 9.42
CA THR A 165 1.72 1.26 10.87
C THR A 165 3.12 1.73 11.25
N ASN A 166 4.05 1.81 10.28
CA ASN A 166 5.43 2.13 10.56
C ASN A 166 5.61 3.55 11.11
N GLY A 167 6.31 3.68 12.24
CA GLY A 167 6.52 4.97 12.91
C GLY A 167 5.27 5.52 13.64
N VAL A 168 4.22 4.70 13.80
CA VAL A 168 3.03 5.02 14.59
C VAL A 168 3.16 4.38 15.97
N ASP A 169 2.99 5.15 17.03
CA ASP A 169 2.98 4.63 18.39
C ASP A 169 1.70 3.82 18.69
N ALA A 170 1.73 2.99 19.74
CA ALA A 170 0.63 2.11 20.11
C ALA A 170 -0.69 2.86 20.38
N ALA A 171 -0.62 4.08 20.92
CA ALA A 171 -1.80 4.90 21.19
C ALA A 171 -2.48 5.35 19.89
N ASN A 172 -1.70 5.75 18.89
CA ASN A 172 -2.22 6.19 17.60
C ASN A 172 -2.55 5.02 16.65
N LEU A 173 -2.06 3.80 16.92
CA LEU A 173 -2.35 2.61 16.10
C LEU A 173 -3.84 2.24 16.13
N ALA A 174 -4.48 2.35 17.30
CA ALA A 174 -5.91 2.11 17.47
C ALA A 174 -6.77 3.12 16.69
N ASP A 175 -6.36 4.38 16.67
CA ASP A 175 -7.02 5.43 15.88
C ASP A 175 -6.92 5.17 14.38
N LEU A 176 -5.73 4.77 13.92
CA LEU A 176 -5.51 4.41 12.52
C LEU A 176 -6.39 3.22 12.13
N ALA A 177 -6.44 2.17 12.97
CA ALA A 177 -7.29 1.02 12.72
C ALA A 177 -8.78 1.41 12.63
N ARG A 178 -9.27 2.30 13.51
CA ARG A 178 -10.64 2.83 13.45
C ARG A 178 -10.90 3.58 12.15
N LEU A 179 -10.01 4.52 11.78
CA LEU A 179 -10.09 5.24 10.52
C LEU A 179 -10.22 4.29 9.32
N LEU A 180 -9.39 3.25 9.25
CA LEU A 180 -9.45 2.29 8.13
C LEU A 180 -10.75 1.47 8.14
N LYS A 181 -11.30 1.12 9.31
CA LYS A 181 -12.62 0.47 9.40
C LYS A 181 -13.75 1.38 8.91
N ASP A 182 -13.68 2.67 9.20
CA ASP A 182 -14.66 3.65 8.72
C ASP A 182 -14.57 3.79 7.19
N LEU A 183 -13.35 3.89 6.63
CA LEU A 183 -13.13 3.90 5.17
C LEU A 183 -13.66 2.63 4.48
N ARG A 184 -13.50 1.46 5.12
CA ARG A 184 -14.07 0.20 4.63
C ARG A 184 -15.60 0.26 4.63
N SER A 185 -16.21 0.78 5.69
CA SER A 185 -17.66 0.93 5.80
C SER A 185 -18.22 1.89 4.74
N ASP A 186 -17.44 2.89 4.35
CA ASP A 186 -17.74 3.81 3.24
C ASP A 186 -17.56 3.16 1.84
N GLY A 187 -17.18 1.88 1.77
CA GLY A 187 -17.02 1.13 0.52
C GLY A 187 -15.68 1.34 -0.20
N VAL A 188 -14.68 1.96 0.45
CA VAL A 188 -13.35 2.13 -0.15
C VAL A 188 -12.65 0.77 -0.26
N THR A 189 -12.22 0.42 -1.47
CA THR A 189 -11.40 -0.79 -1.68
C THR A 189 -9.98 -0.53 -1.21
N MET A 190 -9.39 -1.43 -0.43
CA MET A 190 -8.07 -1.20 0.17
C MET A 190 -7.10 -2.35 -0.08
N LEU A 191 -5.86 -2.01 -0.39
CA LEU A 191 -4.73 -2.92 -0.46
C LEU A 191 -3.67 -2.49 0.56
N LEU A 192 -3.51 -3.28 1.62
CA LEU A 192 -2.64 -2.96 2.75
C LEU A 192 -1.43 -3.88 2.71
N VAL A 193 -0.22 -3.34 2.63
CA VAL A 193 1.01 -4.12 2.85
C VAL A 193 1.45 -3.90 4.29
N SER A 194 1.63 -4.96 5.06
CA SER A 194 2.21 -4.88 6.39
C SER A 194 2.88 -6.19 6.78
N HIS A 195 3.93 -6.08 7.60
CA HIS A 195 4.59 -7.20 8.25
C HIS A 195 3.98 -7.58 9.61
N GLU A 196 2.95 -6.86 10.09
CA GLU A 196 2.26 -7.10 11.36
C GLU A 196 0.93 -7.87 11.13
N PRO A 197 0.90 -9.20 11.33
CA PRO A 197 -0.24 -10.03 10.97
C PRO A 197 -1.50 -9.71 11.77
N GLU A 198 -1.36 -9.39 13.06
CA GLU A 198 -2.46 -9.13 14.00
C GLU A 198 -3.23 -7.87 13.60
N TRP A 199 -2.51 -6.80 13.25
CA TRP A 199 -3.12 -5.55 12.82
C TRP A 199 -3.92 -5.74 11.53
N LEU A 200 -3.34 -6.45 10.55
CA LEU A 200 -4.03 -6.81 9.31
C LEU A 200 -5.26 -7.69 9.55
N SER A 201 -5.18 -8.69 10.43
CA SER A 201 -6.32 -9.58 10.74
C SER A 201 -7.53 -8.82 11.28
N SER A 202 -7.33 -7.73 12.01
CA SER A 202 -8.42 -6.93 12.56
C SER A 202 -9.14 -6.03 11.53
N LEU A 203 -8.58 -5.90 10.32
CA LEU A 203 -9.02 -4.96 9.28
C LEU A 203 -9.38 -5.63 7.96
N ALA A 204 -8.53 -6.55 7.50
CA ALA A 204 -8.61 -7.15 6.20
C ALA A 204 -9.73 -8.19 6.13
N SER A 205 -10.50 -8.13 5.05
CA SER A 205 -11.46 -9.17 4.69
C SER A 205 -10.75 -10.44 4.24
N ARG A 206 -9.56 -10.28 3.64
CA ARG A 206 -8.74 -11.38 3.14
C ARG A 206 -7.27 -11.04 3.26
N ARG A 207 -6.46 -12.04 3.60
CA ARG A 207 -5.00 -11.94 3.64
C ARG A 207 -4.37 -12.74 2.51
N VAL A 208 -3.27 -12.25 1.99
CA VAL A 208 -2.45 -12.87 0.95
C VAL A 208 -1.01 -12.86 1.44
N CYS A 209 -0.40 -14.03 1.56
CA CYS A 209 1.03 -14.15 1.86
C CYS A 209 1.80 -14.19 0.54
N LEU A 210 2.76 -13.29 0.38
CA LEU A 210 3.62 -13.16 -0.78
C LEU A 210 5.04 -13.55 -0.42
N ASP A 211 5.63 -14.44 -1.22
CA ASP A 211 7.05 -14.77 -1.20
C ASP A 211 7.48 -15.29 -2.57
N ARG A 212 7.72 -14.35 -3.50
CA ARG A 212 7.82 -14.55 -4.96
C ARG A 212 6.57 -15.10 -5.64
N LYS A 213 5.86 -16.00 -4.98
CA LYS A 213 4.53 -16.53 -5.34
C LYS A 213 3.54 -16.13 -4.25
N ILE A 214 2.26 -16.19 -4.58
CA ILE A 214 1.24 -16.21 -3.53
C ILE A 214 1.27 -17.59 -2.89
N CYS A 215 1.54 -17.65 -1.59
CA CYS A 215 1.59 -18.90 -0.87
C CYS A 215 0.19 -19.54 -0.86
N SER A 216 0.12 -20.81 -1.27
CA SER A 216 -1.11 -21.61 -1.25
C SER A 216 -1.42 -22.20 0.12
N CYS A 217 -0.64 -21.89 1.16
CA CYS A 217 -1.00 -22.31 2.50
C CYS A 217 -2.37 -21.75 2.84
N HIS A 218 -3.24 -22.56 3.45
CA HIS A 218 -4.46 -22.09 4.11
C HIS A 218 -4.10 -21.30 5.38
N CYS A 219 -3.19 -20.34 5.25
CA CYS A 219 -2.73 -19.43 6.29
C CYS A 219 -3.72 -18.27 6.48
N HIS A 220 -5.01 -18.57 6.32
CA HIS A 220 -6.14 -17.66 6.49
C HIS A 220 -6.50 -17.43 7.97
N ASP A 221 -6.14 -18.35 8.89
CA ASP A 221 -6.61 -18.38 10.29
C ASP A 221 -5.49 -18.56 11.34
N TYR A 222 -4.33 -17.92 11.18
CA TYR A 222 -3.26 -18.07 12.18
C TYR A 222 -3.07 -16.85 13.10
N PRO A 223 -3.19 -17.03 14.43
CA PRO A 223 -2.78 -16.03 15.41
C PRO A 223 -1.27 -16.17 15.70
N GLY A 224 -0.46 -15.13 15.47
CA GLY A 224 0.88 -15.00 16.04
C GLY A 224 2.11 -15.24 15.14
N GLU A 225 3.25 -14.69 15.62
CA GLU A 225 4.60 -14.75 15.03
C GLU A 225 5.22 -16.16 14.93
N LEU A 226 4.72 -17.15 15.70
CA LEU A 226 5.34 -18.48 15.79
C LEU A 226 5.36 -19.24 14.46
N LEU A 227 4.43 -18.95 13.55
CA LEU A 227 4.20 -19.73 12.33
C LEU A 227 4.97 -19.21 11.10
N TRP A 228 5.58 -18.02 11.19
CA TRP A 228 6.51 -17.56 10.14
C TRP A 228 7.64 -18.56 9.98
N ARG A 229 8.16 -19.05 11.12
CA ARG A 229 9.23 -20.05 11.18
C ARG A 229 8.83 -21.36 10.51
N GLU A 230 7.63 -21.86 10.69
CA GLU A 230 7.19 -23.14 10.09
C GLU A 230 6.96 -23.04 8.57
N CYS A 231 6.46 -21.89 8.09
CA CYS A 231 6.36 -21.62 6.66
C CYS A 231 7.74 -21.41 6.00
N THR A 232 8.75 -20.96 6.76
CA THR A 232 10.14 -20.83 6.30
C THR A 232 11.03 -22.05 6.59
N GLN A 233 10.73 -22.90 7.58
CA GLN A 233 11.56 -24.04 7.98
C GLN A 233 11.53 -25.14 6.93
N SER A 234 10.43 -25.25 6.18
CA SER A 234 10.38 -26.07 4.97
C SER A 234 11.33 -25.59 3.84
N ARG A 235 12.14 -24.53 4.06
CA ARG A 235 13.12 -23.99 3.10
C ARG A 235 14.59 -24.00 3.53
N GLU A 236 14.95 -24.07 4.81
CA GLU A 236 16.38 -24.16 5.17
C GLU A 236 17.04 -25.44 4.62
N GLU A 237 16.26 -26.51 4.41
CA GLU A 237 16.73 -27.75 3.76
C GLU A 237 16.82 -27.67 2.23
N LYS A 238 16.18 -26.70 1.56
CA LYS A 238 16.14 -26.64 0.07
C LYS A 238 17.07 -25.60 -0.55
N ILE A 239 17.39 -24.51 0.16
CA ILE A 239 18.22 -23.43 -0.40
C ILE A 239 19.71 -23.78 -0.38
N SER A 240 20.15 -24.69 0.50
CA SER A 240 21.55 -25.13 0.58
C SER A 240 21.99 -26.07 -0.56
N LEU A 241 21.05 -26.67 -1.30
CA LEU A 241 21.35 -27.60 -2.40
C LEU A 241 21.41 -26.93 -3.79
N ASP A 242 20.61 -25.89 -4.07
CA ASP A 242 20.46 -25.37 -5.44
C ASP A 242 21.48 -24.28 -5.85
N CYS A 243 22.21 -23.66 -4.91
CA CYS A 243 23.26 -22.67 -5.22
C CYS A 243 24.68 -23.23 -5.30
N ALA A 244 24.92 -24.45 -4.81
CA ALA A 244 26.25 -25.08 -4.90
C ALA A 244 26.51 -25.73 -6.28
N ASP A 245 25.47 -26.20 -6.97
CA ASP A 245 25.62 -26.93 -8.25
C ASP A 245 25.72 -26.05 -9.50
N SER A 246 25.51 -24.73 -9.37
CA SER A 246 25.58 -23.78 -10.50
C SER A 246 26.94 -23.08 -10.66
N LEU A 247 27.92 -23.36 -9.78
CA LEU A 247 29.28 -22.78 -9.84
C LEU A 247 30.38 -23.74 -10.32
N VAL A 248 30.04 -24.97 -10.76
CA VAL A 248 31.04 -25.98 -11.22
C VAL A 248 30.88 -26.40 -12.69
N ARG A 249 30.06 -25.70 -13.48
CA ARG A 249 30.00 -25.91 -14.94
C ARG A 249 30.08 -24.58 -15.70
N GLY A 250 31.31 -24.07 -15.78
CA GLY A 250 31.76 -23.03 -16.69
C GLY A 250 33.21 -23.31 -17.06
#